data_AF-A0A7V5VQ93-F1
#
_entry.id   AF-A0A7V5VQ93-F1
#
_cell.length_a   1.000
_cell.length_b   1.000
_cell.length_c   1.000
_cell.angle_alpha   90.00
_cell.angle_beta   90.00
_cell.angle_gamma   90.00
#
_symmetry.space_group_name_H-M   'P 1'
#
loop_
_entity.id
_entity.type
_entity.pdbx_description
1 polymer ?
#
loop_
_entity_poly.entity_id
_entity_poly.type
_entity_poly.pdbx_seq_one_letter_code
_entity_poly.pdbx_strand_id
1 'polypeptide(L)'
;GFALPLPLFNRNQGRIAAARYAQQAAESQYAQALLTAQSEVIQAWQNALALRAQWEATPFDLLERYQRAETAYRENLLAGRISFLTYVDFFQSYRDLVMQVAELFYLREQIQNELSYAVGQ
;
A
#
# COMPACT_ATOMS: atom_id res chain seq x y z
N GLY A 1 -19.25 -56.88 44.43
CA GLY A 1 -20.34 -56.28 43.63
C GLY A 1 -19.75 -55.23 42.72
N PHE A 2 -20.02 -55.30 41.42
CA PHE A 2 -19.61 -54.29 40.44
C PHE A 2 -20.78 -53.32 40.23
N ALA A 3 -20.59 -52.06 40.60
CA ALA A 3 -21.53 -50.99 40.27
C ALA A 3 -20.96 -50.22 39.08
N LEU A 4 -21.58 -50.36 37.91
CA LEU A 4 -21.29 -49.53 36.74
C LEU A 4 -22.09 -48.23 36.89
N PRO A 5 -21.46 -47.06 37.10
CA PRO A 5 -22.21 -45.82 37.24
C PRO A 5 -22.72 -45.41 35.85
N LEU A 6 -23.99 -45.70 35.57
CA LEU A 6 -24.70 -45.14 34.43
C LEU A 6 -25.17 -43.72 34.79
N PRO A 7 -24.64 -42.67 34.15
CA PRO A 7 -25.05 -41.30 34.46
C PRO A 7 -26.45 -41.05 33.91
N LEU A 8 -27.43 -40.89 34.81
CA LEU A 8 -28.84 -40.66 34.47
C LEU A 8 -29.13 -39.24 33.95
N PHE A 9 -28.15 -38.32 34.00
CA PHE A 9 -28.28 -36.96 33.48
C PHE A 9 -27.16 -36.66 32.48
N ASN A 10 -27.55 -36.36 31.24
CA ASN A 10 -26.67 -36.26 30.08
C ASN A 10 -25.86 -34.94 30.08
N ARG A 11 -24.90 -34.82 31.00
CA ARG A 11 -23.97 -33.69 31.14
C ARG A 11 -23.03 -33.49 29.94
N ASN A 12 -22.97 -34.45 29.01
CA ASN A 12 -22.13 -34.35 27.80
C ASN A 12 -22.74 -33.45 26.72
N GLN A 13 -24.05 -33.17 26.75
CA GLN A 13 -24.72 -32.36 25.73
C GLN A 13 -24.19 -30.92 25.69
N GLY A 14 -23.89 -30.32 26.85
CA GLY A 14 -23.30 -28.98 26.93
C GLY A 14 -21.87 -28.92 26.38
N ARG A 15 -21.04 -29.93 26.66
CA ARG A 15 -19.68 -30.04 26.08
C ARG A 15 -19.70 -30.25 24.57
N ILE A 16 -20.63 -31.07 24.07
CA ILE A 16 -20.82 -31.28 22.63
C ILE A 16 -21.31 -29.99 21.96
N ALA A 17 -22.25 -29.27 22.57
CA ALA A 17 -22.71 -27.98 22.07
C ALA A 17 -21.56 -26.94 22.05
N ALA A 18 -20.78 -26.84 23.12
CA ALA A 18 -19.61 -25.97 23.18
C ALA A 18 -18.56 -26.30 22.10
N ALA A 19 -18.29 -27.60 21.87
CA ALA A 19 -17.39 -28.03 20.81
C ALA A 19 -17.92 -27.68 19.40
N ARG A 20 -19.24 -27.80 19.17
CA ARG A 20 -19.87 -27.37 17.91
C ARG A 20 -19.76 -25.87 17.69
N TYR A 21 -20.01 -25.06 18.73
CA TYR A 21 -19.84 -23.61 18.64
C TYR A 21 -18.37 -23.22 18.40
N ALA A 22 -17.43 -23.90 19.04
CA ALA A 22 -16.00 -23.69 18.80
C ALA A 22 -15.61 -24.03 17.36
N GLN A 23 -16.14 -25.13 16.81
CA GLN A 23 -15.94 -25.48 15.39
C GLN A 23 -16.52 -24.40 14.48
N GLN A 24 -17.76 -23.98 14.69
CA GLN A 24 -18.40 -22.95 13.88
C GLN A 24 -17.66 -21.61 13.96
N ALA A 25 -17.15 -21.25 15.14
CA ALA A 25 -16.32 -20.07 15.33
C ALA A 25 -15.00 -20.19 14.55
N ALA A 26 -14.34 -21.35 14.58
CA ALA A 26 -13.11 -21.60 13.82
C ALA A 26 -13.35 -21.56 12.31
N GLU A 27 -14.46 -22.13 11.81
CA GLU A 27 -14.86 -22.06 10.40
C GLU A 27 -15.10 -20.60 9.96
N SER A 28 -15.79 -19.82 10.80
CA SER A 28 -16.03 -18.38 10.54
C SER A 28 -14.72 -17.58 10.53
N GLN A 29 -13.83 -17.84 11.49
CA GLN A 29 -12.50 -17.20 11.55
C GLN A 29 -11.66 -17.54 10.31
N TYR A 30 -11.69 -18.80 9.88
CA TYR A 30 -11.00 -19.22 8.65
C TYR A 30 -11.56 -18.51 7.41
N ALA A 31 -12.88 -18.46 7.26
CA ALA A 31 -13.52 -17.76 6.15
C ALA A 31 -13.16 -16.26 6.15
N GLN A 32 -13.15 -15.62 7.33
CA GLN A 32 -12.74 -14.23 7.47
C GLN A 32 -11.27 -14.03 7.07
N ALA A 33 -10.36 -14.90 7.54
CA ALA A 33 -8.94 -14.83 7.19
C ALA A 33 -8.72 -14.99 5.68
N LEU A 34 -9.45 -15.90 5.04
CA LEU A 34 -9.41 -16.12 3.59
C LEU A 34 -9.92 -14.90 2.82
N LEU A 35 -11.00 -14.25 3.28
CA LEU A 35 -11.51 -13.03 2.67
C LEU A 35 -10.53 -11.87 2.83
N THR A 36 -9.92 -11.73 4.00
CA THR A 36 -8.89 -10.71 4.26
C THR A 36 -7.70 -10.89 3.33
N ALA A 37 -7.14 -12.10 3.23
CA ALA A 37 -6.01 -12.38 2.34
C ALA A 37 -6.34 -12.08 0.86
N GLN A 38 -7.54 -12.47 0.39
CA GLN A 38 -7.97 -12.14 -0.97
C GLN A 38 -8.09 -10.62 -1.19
N SER A 39 -8.63 -9.89 -0.21
CA SER A 39 -8.74 -8.43 -0.29
C SER A 39 -7.37 -7.75 -0.32
N GLU A 40 -6.41 -8.21 0.49
CA GLU A 40 -5.04 -7.69 0.52
C GLU A 40 -4.36 -7.85 -0.84
N VAL A 41 -4.46 -9.03 -1.47
CA VAL A 41 -3.93 -9.28 -2.82
C VAL A 41 -4.58 -8.36 -3.87
N ILE A 42 -5.90 -8.21 -3.83
CA ILE A 42 -6.63 -7.35 -4.78
C ILE A 42 -6.22 -5.88 -4.62
N GLN A 43 -6.11 -5.40 -3.39
CA GLN A 43 -5.70 -4.02 -3.10
C GLN A 43 -4.26 -3.77 -3.56
N ALA A 44 -3.32 -4.64 -3.21
CA ALA A 44 -1.92 -4.53 -3.62
C ALA A 44 -1.79 -4.51 -5.16
N TRP A 45 -2.58 -5.32 -5.87
CA TRP A 45 -2.63 -5.32 -7.33
C TRP A 45 -3.17 -4.01 -7.91
N GLN A 46 -4.26 -3.47 -7.35
CA GLN A 46 -4.82 -2.19 -7.78
C GLN A 46 -3.84 -1.04 -7.57
N ASN A 47 -3.16 -1.01 -6.42
CA ASN A 47 -2.10 -0.05 -6.11
C ASN A 47 -0.97 -0.13 -7.15
N ALA A 48 -0.54 -1.34 -7.52
CA ALA A 48 0.48 -1.56 -8.55
C ALA A 48 0.07 -1.02 -9.93
N LEU A 49 -1.20 -1.21 -10.33
CA LEU A 49 -1.72 -0.66 -11.59
C LEU A 49 -1.77 0.87 -11.57
N ALA A 50 -2.20 1.47 -10.46
CA ALA A 50 -2.22 2.92 -10.29
C ALA A 50 -0.81 3.52 -10.37
N LEU A 51 0.15 2.92 -9.65
CA LEU A 51 1.56 3.32 -9.71
C LEU A 51 2.10 3.23 -11.14
N ARG A 52 1.78 2.14 -11.86
CA ARG A 52 2.22 1.97 -13.25
C ARG A 52 1.70 3.09 -14.15
N ALA A 53 0.42 3.41 -14.05
CA ALA A 53 -0.19 4.49 -14.83
C ALA A 53 0.46 5.85 -14.50
N GLN A 54 0.73 6.12 -13.22
CA GLN A 54 1.38 7.36 -12.78
C GLN A 54 2.83 7.43 -13.25
N TRP A 55 3.56 6.31 -13.20
CA TRP A 55 4.92 6.20 -13.71
C TRP A 55 5.00 6.49 -15.20
N GLU A 56 4.12 5.88 -16.00
CA GLU A 56 4.06 6.09 -17.45
C GLU A 56 3.67 7.54 -17.82
N ALA A 57 2.85 8.20 -17.00
CA ALA A 57 2.47 9.59 -17.20
C ALA A 57 3.54 10.61 -16.74
N THR A 58 4.55 10.17 -15.97
CA THR A 58 5.54 11.08 -15.39
C THR A 58 6.62 11.43 -16.42
N PRO A 59 6.82 12.73 -16.74
CA PRO A 59 7.81 13.15 -17.73
C PRO A 59 9.20 13.18 -17.10
N PHE A 60 9.86 12.03 -16.97
CA PHE A 60 11.19 11.94 -16.35
C PHE A 60 12.25 12.77 -17.09
N ASP A 61 12.09 12.98 -18.40
CA ASP A 61 12.99 13.86 -19.18
C ASP A 61 12.84 15.34 -18.79
N LEU A 62 11.69 15.74 -18.26
CA LEU A 62 11.46 17.10 -17.79
C LEU A 62 12.39 17.44 -16.61
N LEU A 63 12.75 16.48 -15.78
CA LEU A 63 13.70 16.69 -14.68
C LEU A 63 15.08 17.13 -15.20
N GLU A 64 15.58 16.46 -16.24
CA GLU A 64 16.86 16.81 -16.88
C GLU A 64 16.78 18.18 -17.57
N ARG A 65 15.62 18.51 -18.17
CA ARG A 65 15.38 19.83 -18.76
C ARG A 65 15.41 20.93 -17.70
N TYR A 66 14.76 20.72 -16.56
CA TYR A 66 14.80 21.66 -15.44
C TYR A 66 16.22 21.86 -14.91
N GLN A 67 17.00 20.79 -14.74
CA GLN A 67 18.40 20.86 -14.29
C GLN A 67 19.25 21.69 -15.24
N ARG A 68 19.08 21.53 -16.55
CA ARG A 68 19.76 22.35 -17.57
C ARG A 68 19.28 23.80 -17.58
N ALA A 69 18.00 24.03 -17.31
CA ALA A 69 17.40 25.36 -17.32
C ALA A 69 17.74 26.19 -16.07
N GLU A 70 18.09 25.57 -14.93
CA GLU A 70 18.37 26.27 -13.66
C GLU A 70 19.43 27.37 -13.83
N THR A 71 20.55 27.03 -14.48
CA THR A 71 21.64 27.99 -14.65
C THR A 71 21.22 29.14 -15.57
N ALA A 72 20.47 28.86 -16.64
CA ALA A 72 19.93 29.90 -17.52
C ALA A 72 18.94 30.82 -16.78
N TYR A 73 18.04 30.27 -15.94
CA TYR A 73 17.11 31.07 -15.14
C TYR A 73 17.85 31.94 -14.12
N ARG A 74 18.87 31.38 -13.45
CA ARG A 74 19.71 32.12 -12.50
C ARG A 74 20.46 33.27 -13.19
N GLU A 75 21.09 33.01 -14.33
CA GLU A 75 21.80 34.05 -15.09
C GLU A 75 20.86 35.14 -15.60
N ASN A 76 19.69 34.78 -16.11
CA ASN A 76 18.71 35.76 -16.56
C ASN A 76 18.13 36.59 -15.40
N LEU A 77 18.01 36.03 -14.19
CA LEU A 77 17.63 36.78 -13.00
C LEU A 77 18.71 37.80 -12.63
N LEU A 78 19.98 37.37 -12.54
CA LEU A 78 21.12 38.25 -12.21
C LEU A 78 21.32 39.35 -13.25
N ALA A 79 21.06 39.05 -14.52
CA ALA A 79 21.10 40.03 -15.60
C ALA A 79 19.86 40.95 -15.67
N GLY A 80 18.88 40.79 -14.78
CA GLY A 80 17.64 41.57 -14.77
C GLY A 80 16.71 41.30 -15.95
N ARG A 81 16.89 40.18 -16.66
CA ARG A 81 16.10 39.79 -17.85
C ARG A 81 14.79 39.08 -17.48
N ILE A 82 14.73 38.47 -16.29
CA ILE A 82 13.50 37.92 -15.72
C ILE A 82 13.28 38.48 -14.31
N SER A 83 12.02 38.47 -13.87
CA SER A 83 11.68 38.88 -12.50
C SER A 83 12.06 37.81 -11.47
N PHE A 84 12.24 38.22 -10.21
CA PHE A 84 12.41 37.28 -9.10
C PHE A 84 11.22 36.33 -8.95
N LEU A 85 9.99 36.82 -9.18
CA LEU A 85 8.79 35.98 -9.14
C LEU A 85 8.87 34.84 -10.16
N THR A 86 9.24 35.13 -11.41
CA THR A 86 9.43 34.12 -12.46
C THR A 86 10.46 33.06 -12.09
N TYR A 87 11.54 33.46 -11.41
CA TYR A 87 12.54 32.52 -10.91
C TYR A 87 11.99 31.63 -9.78
N VAL A 88 11.21 32.20 -8.85
CA VAL A 88 10.55 31.45 -7.78
C VAL A 88 9.56 30.44 -8.35
N ASP A 89 8.73 30.83 -9.32
CA ASP A 89 7.75 29.95 -9.95
C ASP A 89 8.43 28.76 -10.66
N PHE A 90 9.53 29.03 -11.39
CA PHE A 90 10.36 28.00 -11.98
C PHE A 90 10.92 27.03 -10.92
N PHE A 91 11.49 27.58 -9.85
CA PHE A 91 12.12 26.78 -8.80
C PHE A 91 11.09 25.93 -8.03
N GLN A 92 9.90 26.47 -7.76
CA GLN A 92 8.79 25.73 -7.17
C GLN A 92 8.38 24.56 -8.06
N SER A 93 8.17 24.82 -9.36
CA SER A 93 7.80 23.78 -10.33
C SER A 93 8.86 22.67 -10.42
N TYR A 94 10.14 23.05 -10.39
CA TYR A 94 11.25 22.09 -10.38
C TYR A 94 11.25 21.24 -9.10
N ARG A 95 11.13 21.87 -7.93
CA ARG A 95 11.08 21.18 -6.64
C ARG A 95 9.90 20.22 -6.57
N ASP A 96 8.73 20.64 -7.03
CA ASP A 96 7.51 19.83 -6.98
C ASP A 96 7.65 18.59 -7.88
N LEU A 97 8.27 18.72 -9.05
CA LEU A 97 8.61 17.56 -9.90
C LEU A 97 9.61 16.61 -9.22
N VAL A 98 10.64 17.14 -8.57
CA VAL A 98 11.61 16.32 -7.81
C VAL A 98 10.90 15.52 -6.72
N MET A 99 10.01 16.17 -5.97
CA MET A 99 9.24 15.51 -4.91
C MET A 99 8.30 14.44 -5.47
N GLN A 100 7.59 14.73 -6.55
CA GLN A 100 6.71 13.77 -7.22
C GLN A 100 7.49 12.53 -7.68
N VAL A 101 8.65 12.72 -8.29
CA VAL A 101 9.51 11.61 -8.72
C VAL A 101 9.99 10.79 -7.52
N ALA A 102 10.44 11.44 -6.44
CA ALA A 102 10.87 10.77 -5.23
C ALA A 102 9.74 9.94 -4.58
N GLU A 103 8.53 10.48 -4.53
CA GLU A 103 7.35 9.79 -4.03
C GLU A 103 7.03 8.54 -4.86
N LEU A 104 7.14 8.62 -6.19
CA LEU A 104 6.94 7.45 -7.06
C LEU A 104 7.95 6.32 -6.79
N PHE A 105 9.22 6.66 -6.58
CA PHE A 105 10.22 5.67 -6.19
C PHE A 105 9.89 5.04 -4.83
N TYR A 106 9.48 5.86 -3.85
CA TYR A 106 9.08 5.36 -2.54
C TYR A 106 7.86 4.43 -2.62
N LEU A 107 6.79 4.84 -3.33
CA LEU A 107 5.58 4.05 -3.52
C LEU A 107 5.85 2.72 -4.23
N ARG A 108 6.79 2.71 -5.17
CA ARG A 108 7.23 1.47 -5.84
C ARG A 108 7.78 0.45 -4.87
N GLU A 109 8.69 0.87 -3.99
CA GLU A 109 9.27 -0.02 -2.98
C GLU A 109 8.19 -0.51 -2.00
N GLN A 110 7.29 0.39 -1.58
CA GLN A 110 6.17 0.03 -0.70
C GLN A 110 5.26 -1.02 -1.33
N ILE A 111 4.82 -0.82 -2.58
CA ILE A 111 3.94 -1.76 -3.28
C ILE A 111 4.62 -3.10 -3.52
N GLN A 112 5.92 -3.13 -3.77
CA GLN A 112 6.67 -4.39 -3.88
C GLN A 112 6.67 -5.18 -2.57
N ASN A 113 6.83 -4.49 -1.44
CA ASN A 113 6.74 -5.10 -0.12
C ASN A 113 5.32 -5.60 0.19
N GLU A 114 4.29 -4.80 -0.12
CA GLU A 114 2.87 -5.17 0.05
C GLU A 114 2.52 -6.41 -0.77
N LEU A 115 2.94 -6.46 -2.04
CA LEU A 115 2.75 -7.64 -2.90
C LEU A 115 3.44 -8.87 -2.32
N SER A 116 4.69 -8.75 -1.86
CA SER A 116 5.46 -9.86 -1.29
C SER A 116 4.76 -10.42 -0.03
N TYR A 117 4.33 -9.53 0.87
CA TYR A 117 3.57 -9.90 2.06
C TYR A 117 2.24 -10.59 1.71
N ALA A 118 1.47 -10.04 0.76
CA ALA A 118 0.17 -10.57 0.37
C ALA A 118 0.26 -11.96 -0.28
N VAL A 119 1.38 -12.29 -0.94
CA VAL A 119 1.63 -13.64 -1.50
C VAL A 119 2.36 -14.59 -0.53
N GLY A 120 2.70 -14.12 0.67
CA GLY A 120 3.35 -14.93 1.71
C GLY A 120 4.84 -15.18 1.49
N GLN A 121 5.55 -14.25 0.84
CA GLN A 121 7.01 -14.27 0.66
C GLN A 121 7.73 -13.42 1.70
#